data_AF-A0A958LFS2-F1
#
_entry.id   AF-A0A958LFS2-F1
#
_cell.length_a   1.000
_cell.length_b   1.000
_cell.length_c   1.000
_cell.angle_alpha   90.00
_cell.angle_beta   90.00
_cell.angle_gamma   90.00
#
_symmetry.space_group_name_H-M   'P 1'
#
loop_
_entity.id
_entity.type
_entity.pdbx_description
1 polymer ?
#
loop_
_entity_poly.entity_id
_entity_poly.type
_entity_poly.pdbx_seq_one_letter_code
_entity_poly.pdbx_strand_id
1 'polypeptide(L)'
;MASTAPVRTCVVCRKTDEQCSLLRFVLRDDGQLAADSAGGAPGRGAYCHLSVGCLLHRDAMKKLVRSLARSRGTVGRQPEPASMVDVLQDAVAAPSKERSPEGMRRRAMLKGLLEQSTSGSRELSVKGRRIRL
;
A
#
# COMPACT_ATOMS: atom_id res chain seq x y z
N MET A 1 8.84 26.48 -9.07
CA MET A 1 8.66 26.63 -7.61
C MET A 1 8.82 25.25 -7.00
N ALA A 2 9.80 25.06 -6.11
CA ALA A 2 10.07 23.76 -5.51
C ALA A 2 8.89 23.38 -4.60
N SER A 3 7.95 22.59 -5.11
CA SER A 3 6.94 21.93 -4.29
C SER A 3 7.67 20.88 -3.46
N THR A 4 8.10 21.25 -2.27
CA THR A 4 8.64 20.30 -1.29
C THR A 4 7.62 19.18 -1.15
N ALA A 5 7.95 18.00 -1.70
CA ALA A 5 7.02 16.88 -1.67
C ALA A 5 6.64 16.61 -0.21
N PRO A 6 5.35 16.42 0.10
CA PRO A 6 4.95 16.20 1.49
C PRO A 6 5.65 14.97 2.05
N VAL A 7 6.32 15.11 3.19
CA VAL A 7 6.90 13.96 3.88
C VAL A 7 5.81 13.27 4.69
N ARG A 8 5.71 11.94 4.56
CA ARG A 8 4.72 11.11 5.24
C ARG A 8 5.40 9.99 6.01
N THR A 9 4.76 9.51 7.06
CA THR A 9 5.26 8.40 7.88
C THR A 9 4.60 7.09 7.45
N CYS A 10 5.41 6.08 7.17
CA CYS A 10 4.92 4.72 6.94
C CYS A 10 4.34 4.13 8.24
N VAL A 11 3.08 3.69 8.20
CA VAL A 11 2.40 3.11 9.36
C VAL A 11 2.99 1.76 9.78
N VAL A 12 3.62 1.04 8.84
CA VAL A 12 4.18 -0.30 9.10
C VAL A 12 5.54 -0.23 9.79
N CYS A 13 6.49 0.52 9.22
CA CYS A 13 7.87 0.60 9.70
C CYS A 13 8.20 1.88 10.47
N ARG A 14 7.26 2.85 10.56
CA ARG A 14 7.39 4.14 11.25
C ARG A 14 8.46 5.10 10.72
N LYS A 15 9.14 4.78 9.62
CA LYS A 15 10.06 5.70 8.94
C LYS A 15 9.29 6.72 8.11
N THR A 16 9.88 7.90 7.94
CA THR A 16 9.39 8.98 7.09
C THR A 16 10.05 8.93 5.71
N ASP A 17 9.28 9.24 4.67
CA ASP A 17 9.78 9.35 3.29
C ASP A 17 8.83 10.29 2.50
N GLU A 18 9.22 10.66 1.29
CA GLU A 18 8.42 11.51 0.41
C GLU A 18 7.11 10.81 0.00
N GLN A 19 6.01 11.55 -0.08
CA GLN A 19 4.70 10.98 -0.44
C GLN A 19 4.70 10.22 -1.78
N CYS A 20 5.63 10.49 -2.69
CA CYS A 20 5.80 9.73 -3.94
C CYS A 20 6.32 8.30 -3.72
N SER A 21 7.14 8.08 -2.69
CA SER A 21 7.71 6.78 -2.29
C SER A 21 6.76 5.92 -1.44
N LEU A 22 5.64 6.50 -1.00
CA LEU A 22 4.61 5.80 -0.24
C LEU A 22 3.34 5.58 -1.06
N LEU A 23 2.69 4.44 -0.83
CA LEU A 23 1.34 4.14 -1.26
C LEU A 23 0.35 4.53 -0.17
N ARG A 24 -0.71 5.25 -0.56
CA ARG A 24 -1.82 5.58 0.32
C ARG A 24 -2.81 4.42 0.34
N PHE A 25 -3.33 4.11 1.53
CA PHE A 25 -4.40 3.15 1.74
C PHE A 25 -5.57 3.85 2.41
N VAL A 26 -6.79 3.48 2.04
CA VAL A 26 -8.05 3.98 2.60
C VAL A 26 -8.94 2.81 2.98
N LEU A 27 -9.86 3.03 3.92
CA LEU A 27 -10.98 2.12 4.13
C LEU A 27 -12.16 2.58 3.27
N ARG A 28 -12.71 1.66 2.50
CA ARG A 28 -13.99 1.82 1.80
C ARG A 28 -15.15 1.72 2.79
N ASP A 29 -16.33 2.13 2.36
CA ASP A 29 -17.54 2.20 3.20
C ASP A 29 -18.06 0.82 3.62
N ASP A 30 -17.73 -0.21 2.86
CA ASP A 30 -17.89 -1.63 3.20
C ASP A 30 -16.90 -2.13 4.27
N GLY A 31 -15.96 -1.28 4.70
CA GLY A 31 -14.89 -1.57 5.64
C GLY A 31 -13.64 -2.18 5.01
N GLN A 32 -13.60 -2.40 3.70
CA GLN A 32 -12.47 -3.04 3.03
C GLN A 32 -11.30 -2.08 2.86
N LEU A 33 -10.09 -2.62 3.03
CA LEU A 33 -8.87 -1.87 2.76
C LEU A 33 -8.63 -1.78 1.25
N ALA A 34 -8.39 -0.57 0.76
CA ALA A 34 -8.07 -0.32 -0.64
C ALA A 34 -6.81 0.52 -0.76
N ALA A 35 -5.94 0.19 -1.72
CA ALA A 35 -4.83 1.05 -2.09
C ALA A 35 -5.32 2.17 -3.02
N ASP A 36 -5.03 3.41 -2.63
CA ASP A 36 -5.29 4.62 -3.38
C ASP A 36 -4.03 5.03 -4.14
N SER A 37 -3.90 4.51 -5.36
CA SER A 37 -2.80 4.83 -6.26
C SER A 37 -2.97 6.19 -6.95
N ALA A 38 -4.18 6.74 -6.95
CA ALA A 38 -4.53 7.98 -7.65
C ALA A 38 -4.34 9.22 -6.75
N GLY A 39 -4.70 9.11 -5.46
CA GLY A 39 -4.61 10.19 -4.48
C GLY A 39 -5.93 10.89 -4.17
N GLY A 40 -6.97 10.64 -4.98
CA GLY A 40 -8.29 11.27 -4.86
C GLY A 40 -9.33 10.49 -4.05
N ALA A 41 -8.99 9.37 -3.39
CA ALA A 41 -9.99 8.62 -2.62
C ALA A 41 -10.47 9.43 -1.38
N PRO A 42 -11.79 9.61 -1.19
CA PRO A 42 -12.32 10.36 -0.06
C PRO A 42 -12.05 9.62 1.26
N GLY A 43 -11.82 10.39 2.34
CA GLY A 43 -11.64 9.86 3.69
C GLY A 43 -10.20 9.91 4.22
N ARG A 44 -10.00 9.39 5.44
CA ARG A 44 -8.66 9.32 6.04
C ARG A 44 -7.82 8.26 5.33
N GLY A 45 -6.57 8.60 5.01
CA GLY A 45 -5.61 7.69 4.41
C GLY A 45 -4.45 7.37 5.35
N ALA A 46 -3.90 6.18 5.20
CA ALA A 46 -2.68 5.71 5.86
C ALA A 46 -1.62 5.46 4.80
N TYR A 47 -0.36 5.77 5.10
CA TYR A 47 0.73 5.62 4.14
C TYR A 47 1.60 4.40 4.47
N CYS A 48 2.05 3.70 3.45
CA CYS A 48 2.97 2.56 3.55
C CYS A 48 4.01 2.63 2.44
N HIS A 49 5.27 2.27 2.68
CA HIS A 49 6.26 2.23 1.61
C HIS A 49 5.90 1.21 0.53
N LEU A 50 6.20 1.55 -0.72
CA LEU A 50 6.17 0.64 -1.88
C LEU A 50 7.35 -0.35 -1.84
N SER A 51 7.46 -1.13 -0.75
CA SER A 51 8.49 -2.15 -0.60
C SER A 51 7.91 -3.43 -0.04
N VAL A 52 8.46 -4.57 -0.46
CA VAL A 52 8.05 -5.90 0.00
C VAL A 52 8.10 -5.99 1.54
N GLY A 53 9.12 -5.42 2.17
CA GLY A 53 9.27 -5.44 3.64
C GLY A 53 8.20 -4.68 4.41
N CYS A 54 7.54 -3.69 3.79
CA CYS A 54 6.42 -2.98 4.41
C CYS A 54 5.06 -3.54 3.95
N LEU A 55 4.94 -3.91 2.68
CA LEU A 55 3.68 -4.39 2.11
C LEU A 55 3.35 -5.81 2.60
N LEU A 56 4.31 -6.73 2.54
CA LEU A 56 4.10 -8.13 2.92
C LEU A 56 4.49 -8.43 4.37
N HIS A 57 4.69 -7.39 5.20
CA HIS A 57 4.87 -7.61 6.64
C HIS A 57 3.61 -8.28 7.19
N ARG A 58 3.79 -9.29 8.06
CA ARG A 58 2.68 -10.05 8.68
C ARG A 58 1.60 -9.19 9.36
N ASP A 59 1.95 -7.99 9.79
CA ASP A 59 1.07 -7.07 10.51
C ASP A 59 0.68 -5.85 9.67
N ALA A 60 1.06 -5.79 8.39
CA ALA A 60 0.83 -4.62 7.54
C ALA A 60 -0.66 -4.27 7.49
N MET A 61 -1.50 -5.25 7.16
CA MET A 61 -2.97 -5.12 7.14
C MET A 61 -3.51 -4.63 8.47
N LYS A 62 -3.19 -5.34 9.56
CA LYS A 62 -3.65 -4.99 10.91
C LYS A 62 -3.26 -3.57 11.31
N LYS A 63 -2.02 -3.16 11.02
CA LYS A 63 -1.52 -1.80 11.32
C LYS A 63 -2.24 -0.74 10.48
N LEU A 64 -2.48 -1.00 9.19
CA LEU A 64 -3.18 -0.10 8.29
C LEU A 64 -4.65 0.06 8.69
N VAL A 65 -5.38 -1.06 8.85
CA VAL A 65 -6.78 -1.06 9.30
C VAL A 65 -6.91 -0.36 10.64
N ARG A 66 -6.06 -0.67 11.63
CA ARG A 66 -6.10 -0.01 12.95
C ARG A 66 -5.86 1.50 12.86
N SER A 67 -4.98 1.96 11.97
CA SER A 67 -4.73 3.39 11.75
C SER A 67 -5.93 4.09 11.13
N LEU A 68 -6.68 3.40 10.27
CA LEU A 68 -7.82 3.95 9.53
C LEU A 68 -9.13 3.87 10.34
N ALA A 69 -9.36 2.76 11.06
CA ALA A 69 -10.57 2.46 11.83
C ALA A 69 -10.80 3.43 13.00
N ARG A 70 -9.77 4.10 13.52
CA ARG A 70 -9.94 5.14 14.56
C ARG A 70 -10.83 6.32 14.15
N SER A 71 -11.15 6.43 12.87
CA SER A 71 -11.83 7.59 12.29
C SER A 71 -13.23 7.27 11.77
N ARG A 72 -13.51 5.99 11.51
CA ARG A 72 -14.82 5.50 11.09
C ARG A 72 -15.36 4.75 12.30
N GLY A 73 -16.40 5.28 12.97
CA GLY A 73 -17.06 4.64 14.11
C GLY A 73 -17.72 3.29 13.78
N THR A 74 -17.28 2.60 12.73
CA THR A 74 -17.69 1.28 12.29
C THR A 74 -17.09 0.23 13.23
N VAL A 75 -17.67 0.14 14.43
CA VAL A 75 -17.60 -1.05 15.27
C VAL A 75 -18.37 -2.15 14.54
N GLY A 76 -17.74 -3.27 14.22
CA GLY A 76 -18.48 -4.53 14.04
C GLY A 76 -18.27 -5.34 12.75
N ARG A 77 -17.61 -4.84 11.71
CA ARG A 77 -17.24 -5.67 10.55
C ARG A 77 -15.78 -5.47 10.21
N GLN A 78 -14.94 -6.45 10.55
CA GLN A 78 -13.63 -6.59 9.93
C GLN A 78 -13.87 -7.36 8.62
N PRO A 79 -13.96 -6.73 7.44
CA PRO A 79 -13.63 -7.47 6.25
C PRO A 79 -12.11 -7.65 6.30
N GLU A 80 -11.67 -8.83 6.71
CA GLU A 80 -10.31 -9.27 6.46
C GLU A 80 -10.15 -9.22 4.93
N PRO A 81 -9.34 -8.32 4.34
CA PRO A 81 -8.97 -8.50 2.94
C PRO A 81 -8.32 -9.87 2.84
N ALA A 82 -8.73 -10.69 1.86
CA ALA A 82 -8.26 -12.07 1.73
C ALA A 82 -6.71 -12.14 1.73
N SER A 83 -6.04 -11.11 1.20
CA SER A 83 -4.61 -10.85 1.39
C SER A 83 -4.23 -9.40 1.02
N MET A 84 -3.02 -8.95 1.39
CA MET A 84 -2.43 -7.71 0.85
C MET A 84 -2.29 -7.78 -0.67
N VAL A 85 -2.07 -8.97 -1.24
CA VAL A 85 -1.87 -9.16 -2.68
C VAL A 85 -3.15 -8.79 -3.43
N ASP A 86 -4.31 -9.17 -2.94
CA ASP A 86 -5.61 -8.84 -3.54
C ASP A 86 -5.83 -7.33 -3.56
N VAL A 87 -5.52 -6.64 -2.44
CA VAL A 87 -5.63 -5.17 -2.34
C VAL A 87 -4.75 -4.47 -3.38
N LEU A 88 -3.55 -5.01 -3.64
CA LEU A 88 -2.63 -4.46 -4.63
C LEU A 88 -3.07 -4.77 -6.06
N GLN A 89 -3.56 -5.98 -6.32
CA GLN A 89 -4.11 -6.38 -7.63
C GLN A 89 -5.31 -5.50 -8.01
N ASP A 90 -6.23 -5.27 -7.07
CA ASP A 90 -7.37 -4.38 -7.25
C ASP A 90 -6.94 -2.94 -7.56
N ALA A 91 -5.90 -2.44 -6.88
CA ALA A 91 -5.40 -1.08 -7.10
C ALA A 91 -4.72 -0.90 -8.47
N VAL A 92 -4.14 -1.96 -9.03
CA VAL A 92 -3.60 -1.94 -10.39
C VAL A 92 -4.72 -2.00 -11.42
N ALA A 93 -5.74 -2.84 -11.18
CA ALA A 93 -6.90 -2.98 -12.05
C ALA A 93 -7.84 -1.76 -12.03
N ALA A 94 -7.98 -1.08 -10.89
CA ALA A 94 -8.92 0.02 -10.72
C ALA A 94 -8.60 1.21 -11.64
N PRO A 95 -9.53 1.72 -12.45
CA PRO A 95 -9.27 2.86 -13.31
C PRO A 95 -9.04 4.11 -12.45
N SER A 96 -7.79 4.56 -12.30
CA SER A 96 -7.47 5.82 -11.63
C SER A 96 -8.23 6.96 -12.28
N LYS A 97 -9.06 7.65 -11.50
CA LYS A 97 -9.78 8.85 -11.94
C LYS A 97 -8.86 10.06 -12.17
N GLU A 98 -7.57 9.98 -11.86
CA GLU A 98 -6.64 11.11 -12.00
C GLU A 98 -5.64 10.92 -13.15
N ARG A 99 -5.65 11.87 -14.09
CA ARG A 99 -4.64 12.10 -15.14
C ARG A 99 -3.33 12.71 -14.61
N SER A 100 -3.08 12.67 -13.30
CA SER A 100 -1.89 13.31 -12.71
C SER A 100 -0.59 12.55 -13.06
N PRO A 101 0.51 13.26 -13.40
CA PRO A 101 1.81 12.64 -13.69
C PRO A 101 2.33 11.73 -12.57
N GLU A 102 2.02 12.05 -11.31
CA GLU A 102 2.47 11.26 -10.16
C GLU A 102 1.68 9.96 -9.99
N GLY A 103 0.36 9.98 -10.25
CA GLY A 103 -0.47 8.78 -10.22
C GLY A 103 -0.02 7.77 -11.29
N MET A 104 0.35 8.26 -12.47
CA MET A 104 0.91 7.43 -13.55
C MET A 104 2.22 6.77 -13.13
N ARG A 105 3.16 7.51 -12.51
CA ARG A 105 4.43 6.98 -11.97
C ARG A 105 4.21 5.92 -10.90
N ARG A 106 3.30 6.16 -9.94
CA ARG A 106 2.98 5.20 -8.86
C ARG A 106 2.38 3.90 -9.40
N ARG A 107 1.47 3.96 -10.37
CA ARG A 107 0.91 2.75 -11.01
C ARG A 107 1.97 1.95 -11.76
N ALA A 108 2.91 2.62 -12.44
CA ALA A 108 4.03 1.95 -13.09
C ALA A 108 4.92 1.22 -12.06
N MET A 109 5.20 1.83 -10.90
CA MET A 109 5.95 1.17 -9.82
C MET A 109 5.21 -0.05 -9.24
N LEU A 110 3.90 0.07 -9.02
CA LEU A 110 3.07 -1.05 -8.52
C LEU A 110 3.04 -2.23 -9.49
N LYS A 111 2.91 -1.98 -10.80
CA LYS A 111 2.99 -3.02 -11.83
C LYS A 111 4.34 -3.73 -11.78
N GLY A 112 5.45 -2.99 -11.75
CA GLY A 112 6.80 -3.57 -11.68
C GLY A 112 7.02 -4.44 -10.44
N LEU A 113 6.46 -4.07 -9.28
CA LEU A 113 6.50 -4.89 -8.05
C LEU A 113 5.72 -6.21 -8.20
N LEU A 114 4.55 -6.17 -8.83
CA LEU A 114 3.75 -7.38 -9.08
C LEU A 114 4.42 -8.28 -10.13
N GLU A 115 5.00 -7.71 -11.19
CA GLU A 115 5.71 -8.46 -12.23
C GLU A 115 6.94 -9.19 -11.68
N GLN A 116 7.71 -8.57 -10.77
CA GLN A 116 8.80 -9.22 -10.04
C GLN A 116 8.34 -10.39 -9.17
N SER A 117 7.06 -10.41 -8.78
CA SER A 117 6.46 -11.49 -8.00
C SER A 117 6.04 -12.68 -8.89
N THR A 118 5.71 -12.43 -10.17
CA THR A 118 5.26 -13.47 -11.13
C THR A 118 6.40 -14.06 -11.97
N SER A 119 7.50 -13.35 -12.16
CA SER A 119 8.65 -13.84 -12.95
C SER A 119 9.67 -14.64 -12.12
N GLY A 120 9.37 -14.91 -10.83
CA GLY A 120 10.32 -15.37 -9.82
C GLY A 120 10.28 -16.85 -9.43
N SER A 121 9.87 -17.78 -10.30
CA SER A 121 10.21 -19.21 -10.13
C SER A 121 11.69 -19.51 -10.45
N ARG A 122 12.54 -18.49 -10.68
CA ARG A 122 13.99 -18.64 -10.74
C ARG A 122 14.68 -17.49 -10.00
N GLU A 123 15.23 -17.85 -8.84
CA GLU A 123 16.33 -17.19 -8.12
C GLU A 123 16.15 -15.72 -7.70
N LEU A 124 15.42 -15.52 -6.60
CA LEU A 124 15.73 -14.43 -5.68
C LEU A 124 16.89 -14.88 -4.77
N SER A 125 18.12 -14.62 -5.20
CA SER A 125 19.29 -14.60 -4.31
C SER A 125 19.14 -13.45 -3.32
N VAL A 126 18.34 -13.67 -2.27
CA VAL A 126 18.26 -12.80 -1.10
C VAL A 126 19.45 -13.14 -0.22
N LYS A 127 20.37 -12.18 -0.08
CA LYS A 127 21.47 -12.15 0.89
C LYS A 127 21.19 -12.98 2.16
N GLY A 128 21.66 -14.22 2.14
CA GLY A 128 22.15 -15.04 3.25
C GLY A 128 21.55 -14.85 4.64
N ARG A 129 20.23 -15.00 4.84
CA ARG A 129 19.69 -15.30 6.18
C ARG A 129 18.65 -16.41 6.12
N ARG A 130 19.10 -17.61 6.50
CA ARG A 130 18.26 -18.76 6.83
C ARG A 130 17.47 -18.43 8.10
N ILE A 131 16.15 -18.45 8.03
CA ILE A 131 15.29 -18.58 9.22
C ILE A 131 14.95 -20.08 9.32
N ARG A 132 15.34 -20.72 10.44
CA ARG A 132 14.94 -22.09 10.75
C ARG A 132 13.46 -22.10 11.15
N LEU A 133 12.73 -23.07 10.63
CA LEU A 133 11.50 -23.58 11.24
C LEU A 133 11.84 -24.30 12.55
#